data_AF-A0A150AHP9-F1
#
_entry.id   AF-A0A150AHP9-F1
#
_cell.length_a   1.000
_cell.length_b   1.000
_cell.length_c   1.000
_cell.angle_alpha   90.00
_cell.angle_beta   90.00
_cell.angle_gamma   90.00
#
_symmetry.space_group_name_H-M   'P 1'
#
loop_
_entity.id
_entity.type
_entity.pdbx_description
1 polymer ?
#
loop_
_entity_poly.entity_id
_entity_poly.type
_entity_poly.pdbx_seq_one_letter_code
_entity_poly.pdbx_strand_id
1 'polypeptide(L)'
;MSTKTQTGLDLIAQLKAYENVDREVSGFDYDLDDRLEDELTNKVYEYANQYPDQIKKFCRTNKLKGYDSANYLVYIGLTSEEGSTWYPFLFEELKRIVKLVNNHDVDLDGLVALNGIFTFDIYYDDHDLYNEMMSFAISNLDLKKGEEYNLAFIKLVDSLASPHDETEFKDFSRSQKWIDQLVFFANNGPLKVKLYARKIIEKNGYKIEFKPFSLMEKIKKKFIKIY
;
A
#
# COMPACT_ATOMS: atom_id res chain seq x y z
N MET A 1 -2.56 -31.63 25.78
CA MET A 1 -2.59 -30.17 25.51
C MET A 1 -1.27 -29.83 24.81
N SER A 2 -1.16 -30.13 23.52
CA SER A 2 -1.37 -29.25 22.34
C SER A 2 -0.20 -28.30 22.08
N THR A 3 0.86 -28.82 21.48
CA THR A 3 1.96 -28.05 20.87
C THR A 3 1.47 -27.09 19.78
N LYS A 4 0.32 -27.36 19.13
CA LYS A 4 -0.32 -26.48 18.14
C LYS A 4 -0.88 -25.18 18.70
N THR A 5 -1.20 -25.13 20.00
CA THR A 5 -1.69 -23.92 20.66
C THR A 5 -0.52 -23.00 21.05
N GLN A 6 0.67 -23.58 21.22
CA GLN A 6 1.87 -22.88 21.63
C GLN A 6 2.56 -22.16 20.46
N THR A 7 2.53 -22.75 19.25
CA THR A 7 2.99 -22.12 18.01
C THR A 7 2.11 -20.95 17.55
N GLY A 8 0.81 -20.96 17.88
CA GLY A 8 -0.11 -19.89 17.50
C GLY A 8 0.02 -18.62 18.35
N LEU A 9 0.30 -18.74 19.65
CA LEU A 9 0.60 -17.58 20.51
C LEU A 9 1.96 -16.96 20.17
N ASP A 10 2.84 -17.74 19.55
CA ASP A 10 4.18 -17.35 19.16
C ASP A 10 4.18 -16.36 17.98
N LEU A 11 3.33 -16.55 16.95
CA LEU A 11 3.32 -15.65 15.79
C LEU A 11 2.89 -14.22 16.15
N ILE A 12 1.77 -14.03 16.87
CA ILE A 12 1.31 -12.69 17.24
C ILE A 12 2.34 -11.98 18.13
N ALA A 13 3.06 -12.73 18.96
CA ALA A 13 4.16 -12.20 19.76
C ALA A 13 5.36 -11.81 18.86
N GLN A 14 5.72 -12.64 17.88
CA GLN A 14 6.77 -12.34 16.89
C GLN A 14 6.45 -11.09 16.06
N LEU A 15 5.22 -10.98 15.55
CA LEU A 15 4.76 -9.82 14.80
C LEU A 15 4.85 -8.53 15.65
N LYS A 16 4.44 -8.60 16.92
CA LYS A 16 4.59 -7.46 17.85
C LYS A 16 6.05 -7.16 18.17
N ALA A 17 6.90 -8.17 18.26
CA ALA A 17 8.33 -7.97 18.50
C ALA A 17 8.97 -7.25 17.31
N TYR A 18 8.61 -7.63 16.09
CA TYR A 18 9.04 -6.97 14.84
C TYR A 18 8.72 -5.46 14.85
N GLU A 19 7.51 -5.04 15.25
CA GLU A 19 7.16 -3.60 15.34
C GLU A 19 7.98 -2.78 16.34
N ASN A 20 8.67 -3.45 17.27
CA ASN A 20 9.45 -2.80 18.33
C ASN A 20 10.96 -2.88 18.08
N VAL A 21 11.39 -3.42 16.93
CA VAL A 21 12.78 -3.34 16.50
C VAL A 21 13.06 -1.89 16.10
N ASP A 22 13.92 -1.22 16.86
CA ASP A 22 14.31 0.16 16.59
C ASP A 22 15.27 0.21 15.40
N ARG A 23 14.70 0.34 14.20
CA ARG A 23 15.42 0.32 12.91
C ARG A 23 16.38 1.49 12.73
N GLU A 24 16.31 2.55 13.56
CA GLU A 24 17.29 3.64 13.57
C GLU A 24 18.57 3.32 14.36
N VAL A 25 18.51 2.37 15.31
CA VAL A 25 19.64 1.99 16.19
C VAL A 25 20.35 0.74 15.70
N SER A 26 19.66 -0.07 14.92
CA SER A 26 20.15 -1.35 14.47
C SER A 26 20.87 -1.15 13.13
N GLY A 27 22.19 -1.05 13.12
CA GLY A 27 23.02 -1.19 11.92
C GLY A 27 22.96 -2.60 11.33
N PHE A 28 21.76 -3.16 11.23
CA PHE A 28 21.46 -4.48 10.73
C PHE A 28 21.49 -4.43 9.20
N ASP A 29 22.27 -5.35 8.64
CA ASP A 29 22.30 -5.64 7.21
C ASP A 29 20.88 -5.84 6.70
N TYR A 30 20.52 -5.10 5.64
CA TYR A 30 19.24 -5.24 4.92
C TYR A 30 18.96 -6.71 4.50
N ASP A 31 20.01 -7.51 4.27
CA ASP A 31 19.92 -8.94 3.91
C ASP A 31 19.38 -9.87 5.03
N LEU A 32 19.44 -9.44 6.30
CA LEU A 32 18.89 -10.19 7.44
C LEU A 32 17.40 -9.88 7.68
N ASP A 33 16.95 -8.69 7.26
CA ASP A 33 15.56 -8.22 7.39
C ASP A 33 14.66 -8.98 6.42
N ASP A 34 15.07 -9.09 5.14
CA ASP A 34 14.31 -9.78 4.09
C ASP A 34 14.01 -11.26 4.45
N ARG A 35 14.98 -11.97 5.03
CA ARG A 35 14.79 -13.38 5.42
C ARG A 35 13.81 -13.53 6.58
N LEU A 36 13.82 -12.59 7.53
CA LEU A 36 12.88 -12.61 8.65
C LEU A 36 11.47 -12.24 8.19
N GLU A 37 11.35 -11.25 7.29
CA GLU A 37 10.09 -10.87 6.68
C GLU A 37 9.49 -12.04 5.89
N ASP A 38 10.28 -12.76 5.08
CA ASP A 38 9.86 -13.96 4.36
C ASP A 38 9.40 -15.08 5.30
N GLU A 39 10.16 -15.36 6.36
CA GLU A 39 9.80 -16.38 7.35
C GLU A 39 8.50 -16.04 8.09
N LEU A 40 8.31 -14.77 8.46
CA LEU A 40 7.10 -14.32 9.16
C LEU A 40 5.88 -14.33 8.23
N THR A 41 6.06 -13.89 6.98
CA THR A 41 5.02 -13.87 5.94
C THR A 41 4.46 -15.27 5.69
N ASN A 42 5.33 -16.28 5.55
CA ASN A 42 4.89 -17.67 5.38
C ASN A 42 4.12 -18.19 6.61
N LYS A 43 4.59 -17.88 7.82
CA LYS A 43 3.89 -18.25 9.06
C LYS A 43 2.54 -17.55 9.21
N VAL A 44 2.41 -16.31 8.73
CA VAL A 44 1.14 -15.57 8.73
C VAL A 44 0.07 -16.34 7.99
N TYR A 45 0.35 -16.81 6.78
CA TYR A 45 -0.63 -17.51 5.96
C TYR A 45 -1.16 -18.77 6.66
N GLU A 46 -0.24 -19.64 7.14
CA GLU A 46 -0.61 -20.85 7.87
C GLU A 46 -1.43 -20.56 9.13
N TYR A 47 -0.99 -19.55 9.90
CA TYR A 47 -1.66 -19.14 11.12
C TYR A 47 -3.05 -18.58 10.85
N ALA A 48 -3.19 -17.73 9.82
CA ALA A 48 -4.45 -17.11 9.44
C ALA A 48 -5.50 -18.17 9.10
N ASN A 49 -5.13 -19.20 8.34
CA ASN A 49 -6.03 -20.29 7.98
C ASN A 49 -6.45 -21.14 9.19
N GLN A 50 -5.59 -21.28 10.20
CA GLN A 50 -5.92 -22.00 11.44
C GLN A 50 -6.73 -21.15 12.43
N TYR A 51 -6.51 -19.83 12.45
CA TYR A 51 -7.06 -18.91 13.46
C TYR A 51 -7.58 -17.60 12.82
N PRO A 52 -8.59 -17.67 11.93
CA PRO A 52 -8.95 -16.54 11.09
C PRO A 52 -9.48 -15.33 11.88
N ASP A 53 -10.22 -15.56 12.96
CA ASP A 53 -10.72 -14.47 13.78
C ASP A 53 -9.61 -13.77 14.59
N GLN A 54 -8.55 -14.51 14.94
CA GLN A 54 -7.44 -13.96 15.71
C GLN A 54 -6.60 -13.02 14.86
N ILE A 55 -6.28 -13.41 13.62
CA ILE A 55 -5.51 -12.53 12.72
C ILE A 55 -6.32 -11.29 12.32
N LYS A 56 -7.63 -11.43 12.05
CA LYS A 56 -8.53 -10.29 11.78
C LYS A 56 -8.61 -9.34 12.97
N LYS A 57 -8.74 -9.88 14.19
CA LYS A 57 -8.75 -9.08 15.43
C LYS A 57 -7.40 -8.40 15.66
N PHE A 58 -6.30 -9.08 15.37
CA PHE A 58 -4.97 -8.50 15.44
C PHE A 58 -4.87 -7.27 14.53
N CYS A 59 -5.14 -7.39 13.22
CA CYS A 59 -5.07 -6.25 12.29
C CYS A 59 -5.93 -5.05 12.73
N ARG A 60 -7.12 -5.32 13.30
CA ARG A 60 -8.06 -4.27 13.76
C ARG A 60 -7.64 -3.56 15.05
N THR A 61 -6.86 -4.22 15.89
CA THR A 61 -6.45 -3.69 17.21
C THR A 61 -4.99 -3.25 17.24
N ASN A 62 -4.21 -3.66 16.25
CA ASN A 62 -2.82 -3.30 16.12
C ASN A 62 -2.64 -1.83 15.71
N LYS A 63 -1.51 -1.24 16.11
CA LYS A 63 -1.20 0.17 15.81
C LYS A 63 -0.67 0.29 14.38
N LEU A 64 -1.23 1.22 13.61
CA LEU A 64 -0.80 1.48 12.24
C LEU A 64 0.36 2.49 12.24
N LYS A 65 1.59 2.00 12.38
CA LYS A 65 2.83 2.81 12.40
C LYS A 65 3.60 2.78 11.08
N GLY A 66 2.93 3.04 9.96
CA GLY A 66 3.60 3.05 8.64
C GLY A 66 4.19 1.70 8.22
N TYR A 67 5.41 1.68 7.68
CA TYR A 67 6.10 0.45 7.23
C TYR A 67 6.42 -0.51 8.37
N ASP A 68 6.60 -0.01 9.59
CA ASP A 68 6.92 -0.83 10.77
C ASP A 68 5.66 -1.43 11.41
N SER A 69 4.49 -1.16 10.82
CA SER A 69 3.23 -1.77 11.23
C SER A 69 3.27 -3.26 10.90
N ALA A 70 3.07 -4.14 11.87
CA ALA A 70 2.93 -5.57 11.65
C ALA A 70 1.79 -5.92 10.70
N ASN A 71 0.78 -5.06 10.56
CA ASN A 71 -0.25 -5.21 9.52
C ASN A 71 0.34 -5.33 8.11
N TYR A 72 1.44 -4.64 7.82
CA TYR A 72 2.14 -4.72 6.53
C TYR A 72 2.53 -6.16 6.22
N LEU A 73 3.27 -6.82 7.13
CA LEU A 73 3.66 -8.23 7.00
C LEU A 73 2.46 -9.17 6.96
N VAL A 74 1.40 -8.86 7.73
CA VAL A 74 0.19 -9.65 7.67
C VAL A 74 -0.43 -9.58 6.29
N TYR A 75 -0.55 -8.40 5.70
CA TYR A 75 -1.15 -8.26 4.37
C TYR A 75 -0.31 -8.93 3.29
N ILE A 76 1.03 -8.86 3.38
CA ILE A 76 1.93 -9.60 2.51
C ILE A 76 1.61 -11.11 2.59
N GLY A 77 1.59 -11.67 3.81
CA GLY A 77 1.36 -13.10 4.00
C GLY A 77 -0.03 -13.57 3.55
N LEU A 78 -1.02 -12.70 3.59
CA LEU A 78 -2.37 -13.00 3.14
C LEU A 78 -2.59 -12.83 1.63
N THR A 79 -1.62 -12.24 0.92
CA THR A 79 -1.72 -12.00 -0.52
C THR A 79 -0.97 -13.06 -1.36
N SER A 80 -0.41 -14.10 -0.75
CA SER A 80 0.27 -15.19 -1.47
C SER A 80 -0.68 -15.93 -2.44
N GLU A 81 -0.12 -16.68 -3.40
CA GLU A 81 -0.87 -17.48 -4.39
C GLU A 81 -1.95 -18.42 -3.78
N GLU A 82 -1.76 -18.86 -2.54
CA GLU A 82 -2.74 -19.71 -1.84
C GLU A 82 -3.82 -18.89 -1.08
N GLY A 83 -3.63 -17.56 -1.02
CA GLY A 83 -4.36 -16.57 -0.24
C GLY A 83 -5.69 -16.09 -0.79
N SER A 84 -6.20 -16.62 -1.91
CA SER A 84 -7.39 -16.10 -2.58
C SER A 84 -8.63 -15.93 -1.69
N THR A 85 -8.79 -16.78 -0.66
CA THR A 85 -9.88 -16.67 0.32
C THR A 85 -9.80 -15.42 1.24
N TRP A 86 -8.64 -14.77 1.29
CA TRP A 86 -8.37 -13.59 2.12
C TRP A 86 -8.54 -12.26 1.40
N TYR A 87 -8.64 -12.24 0.07
CA TYR A 87 -8.78 -10.98 -0.68
C TYR A 87 -9.98 -10.12 -0.25
N PRO A 88 -11.17 -10.68 0.04
CA PRO A 88 -12.28 -9.88 0.57
C PRO A 88 -11.92 -9.20 1.90
N PHE A 89 -11.15 -9.87 2.77
CA PHE A 89 -10.68 -9.26 4.02
C PHE A 89 -9.67 -8.15 3.76
N LEU A 90 -8.72 -8.33 2.82
CA LEU A 90 -7.75 -7.30 2.44
C LEU A 90 -8.47 -6.05 1.89
N PHE A 91 -9.52 -6.22 1.09
CA PHE A 91 -10.32 -5.09 0.62
C PHE A 91 -11.05 -4.38 1.76
N GLU A 92 -11.60 -5.13 2.72
CA GLU A 92 -12.22 -4.52 3.91
C GLU A 92 -11.19 -3.78 4.78
N GLU A 93 -9.96 -4.25 4.88
CA GLU A 93 -8.89 -3.53 5.57
C GLU A 93 -8.47 -2.26 4.81
N LEU A 94 -8.39 -2.29 3.48
CA LEU A 94 -8.22 -1.08 2.64
C LEU A 94 -9.31 -0.06 2.96
N LYS A 95 -10.59 -0.45 2.95
CA LYS A 95 -11.70 0.45 3.29
C LYS A 95 -11.60 0.99 4.72
N ARG A 96 -11.29 0.12 5.69
CA ARG A 96 -11.18 0.46 7.11
C ARG A 96 -10.08 1.49 7.36
N ILE A 97 -8.87 1.24 6.85
CA ILE A 97 -7.71 2.12 7.08
C ILE A 97 -7.94 3.47 6.41
N VAL A 98 -8.43 3.50 5.17
CA VAL A 98 -8.79 4.74 4.48
C VAL A 98 -9.84 5.54 5.27
N LYS A 99 -10.83 4.87 5.87
CA LYS A 99 -11.82 5.53 6.74
C LYS A 99 -11.19 6.10 8.00
N LEU A 100 -10.33 5.36 8.69
CA LEU A 100 -9.65 5.84 9.91
C LEU A 100 -8.81 7.09 9.63
N VAL A 101 -8.07 7.09 8.52
CA VAL A 101 -7.26 8.24 8.08
C VAL A 101 -8.14 9.43 7.73
N ASN A 102 -9.23 9.20 7.00
CA ASN A 102 -10.18 10.26 6.65
C ASN A 102 -10.90 10.88 7.86
N ASN A 103 -11.07 10.10 8.92
CA ASN A 103 -11.67 10.54 10.17
C ASN A 103 -10.66 11.15 11.15
N HIS A 104 -9.37 11.16 10.81
CA HIS A 104 -8.27 11.55 11.71
C HIS A 104 -8.15 10.67 12.98
N ASP A 105 -8.63 9.42 12.92
CA ASP A 105 -8.44 8.42 13.97
C ASP A 105 -7.01 7.83 13.93
N VAL A 106 -6.34 7.93 12.77
CA VAL A 106 -4.96 7.49 12.50
C VAL A 106 -4.30 8.50 11.56
N ASP A 107 -2.99 8.69 11.68
CA ASP A 107 -2.19 9.55 10.81
C ASP A 107 -2.11 9.05 9.36
N LEU A 108 -1.77 9.94 8.43
CA LEU A 108 -1.62 9.60 7.00
C LEU A 108 -0.64 8.46 6.75
N ASP A 109 0.42 8.37 7.57
CA ASP A 109 1.42 7.31 7.47
C ASP A 109 0.82 5.92 7.72
N GLY A 110 -0.34 5.81 8.37
CA GLY A 110 -1.07 4.55 8.51
C GLY A 110 -1.47 3.91 7.16
N LEU A 111 -1.59 4.70 6.09
CA LEU A 111 -1.86 4.19 4.73
C LEU A 111 -0.71 3.31 4.21
N VAL A 112 0.52 3.53 4.68
CA VAL A 112 1.70 2.81 4.21
C VAL A 112 1.61 1.32 4.52
N ALA A 113 0.92 0.92 5.60
CA ALA A 113 0.69 -0.48 5.91
C ALA A 113 -0.05 -1.22 4.77
N LEU A 114 -0.89 -0.52 4.00
CA LEU A 114 -1.63 -1.09 2.87
C LEU A 114 -0.73 -1.43 1.67
N ASN A 115 0.51 -0.95 1.64
CA ASN A 115 1.47 -1.34 0.59
C ASN A 115 1.84 -2.83 0.66
N GLY A 116 1.55 -3.51 1.78
CA GLY A 116 1.71 -4.97 1.89
C GLY A 116 0.65 -5.75 1.11
N ILE A 117 -0.37 -5.10 0.55
CA ILE A 117 -1.37 -5.75 -0.31
C ILE A 117 -0.81 -5.82 -1.73
N PHE A 118 -0.28 -6.98 -2.12
CA PHE A 118 0.24 -7.22 -3.46
C PHE A 118 -0.86 -7.58 -4.45
N THR A 119 -1.30 -6.63 -5.26
CA THR A 119 -2.47 -6.84 -6.13
C THR A 119 -2.26 -7.77 -7.32
N PHE A 120 -1.09 -8.40 -7.47
CA PHE A 120 -0.79 -9.31 -8.59
C PHE A 120 -1.72 -10.52 -8.58
N ASP A 121 -1.65 -11.31 -7.51
CA ASP A 121 -2.41 -12.54 -7.39
C ASP A 121 -3.92 -12.22 -7.38
N ILE A 122 -4.32 -11.11 -6.75
CA ILE A 122 -5.70 -10.61 -6.76
C ILE A 122 -6.17 -10.32 -8.20
N TYR A 123 -5.34 -9.69 -9.04
CA TYR A 123 -5.69 -9.37 -10.41
C TYR A 123 -5.94 -10.63 -11.27
N TYR A 124 -5.09 -11.65 -11.11
CA TYR A 124 -5.18 -12.89 -11.88
C TYR A 124 -6.29 -13.82 -11.39
N ASP A 125 -6.54 -13.84 -10.09
CA ASP A 125 -7.56 -14.70 -9.47
C ASP A 125 -8.96 -14.08 -9.46
N ASP A 126 -9.08 -12.78 -9.14
CA ASP A 126 -10.34 -12.05 -8.97
C ASP A 126 -10.23 -10.61 -9.52
N HIS A 127 -10.29 -10.53 -10.85
CA HIS A 127 -10.18 -9.27 -11.59
C HIS A 127 -11.28 -8.25 -11.22
N ASP A 128 -12.48 -8.69 -10.86
CA ASP A 128 -13.57 -7.81 -10.45
C ASP A 128 -13.26 -7.15 -9.10
N LEU A 129 -12.81 -7.94 -8.12
CA LEU A 129 -12.37 -7.42 -6.82
C LEU A 129 -11.19 -6.46 -6.96
N TYR A 130 -10.21 -6.78 -7.81
CA TYR A 130 -9.11 -5.86 -8.14
C TYR A 130 -9.66 -4.50 -8.63
N ASN A 131 -10.58 -4.53 -9.60
CA ASN A 131 -11.18 -3.31 -10.15
C ASN A 131 -11.99 -2.52 -9.11
N GLU A 132 -12.66 -3.20 -8.17
CA GLU A 132 -13.35 -2.58 -7.05
C GLU A 132 -12.37 -1.89 -6.08
N MET A 133 -11.26 -2.57 -5.73
CA MET A 133 -10.21 -2.03 -4.88
C MET A 133 -9.60 -0.77 -5.50
N MET A 134 -9.26 -0.82 -6.78
CA MET A 134 -8.71 0.31 -7.51
C MET A 134 -9.70 1.47 -7.60
N SER A 135 -10.97 1.18 -7.93
CA SER A 135 -12.02 2.21 -8.01
C SER A 135 -12.25 2.89 -6.66
N PHE A 136 -12.26 2.11 -5.57
CA PHE A 136 -12.36 2.64 -4.22
C PHE A 136 -11.18 3.55 -3.88
N ALA A 137 -9.95 3.10 -4.10
CA ALA A 137 -8.75 3.89 -3.79
C ALA A 137 -8.71 5.21 -4.60
N ILE A 138 -9.01 5.16 -5.89
CA ILE A 138 -9.06 6.34 -6.77
C ILE A 138 -10.15 7.32 -6.32
N SER A 139 -11.32 6.83 -5.90
CA SER A 139 -12.44 7.69 -5.46
C SER A 139 -12.14 8.52 -4.20
N ASN A 140 -11.11 8.16 -3.44
CA ASN A 140 -10.68 8.89 -2.23
C ASN A 140 -9.70 10.03 -2.53
N LEU A 141 -9.26 10.21 -3.78
CA LEU A 141 -8.40 11.31 -4.19
C LEU A 141 -9.19 12.61 -4.37
N ASP A 142 -8.87 13.64 -3.59
CA ASP A 142 -9.51 14.96 -3.65
C ASP A 142 -8.51 16.07 -3.35
N LEU A 143 -8.28 16.98 -4.30
CA LEU A 143 -7.39 18.14 -4.15
C LEU A 143 -7.71 18.98 -2.91
N LYS A 144 -8.97 19.01 -2.47
CA LYS A 144 -9.40 19.78 -1.29
C LYS A 144 -8.83 19.23 0.03
N LYS A 145 -8.35 17.99 0.04
CA LYS A 145 -7.79 17.33 1.24
C LYS A 145 -6.34 17.75 1.57
N GLY A 146 -5.69 18.55 0.73
CA GLY A 146 -4.35 19.09 0.99
C GLY A 146 -3.21 18.29 0.32
N GLU A 147 -2.00 18.87 0.31
CA GLU A 147 -0.85 18.32 -0.42
C GLU A 147 -0.42 16.94 0.10
N GLU A 148 -0.29 16.77 1.42
CA GLU A 148 0.20 15.54 2.05
C GLU A 148 -0.77 14.37 1.85
N TYR A 149 -2.07 14.61 2.07
CA TYR A 149 -3.11 13.61 1.84
C TYR A 149 -3.09 13.11 0.39
N ASN A 150 -3.09 14.02 -0.58
CA ASN A 150 -3.11 13.63 -1.99
C ASN A 150 -1.82 12.91 -2.41
N LEU A 151 -0.68 13.33 -1.87
CA LEU A 151 0.58 12.63 -2.13
C LEU A 151 0.55 11.20 -1.57
N ALA A 152 0.06 11.01 -0.35
CA ALA A 152 -0.05 9.69 0.28
C ALA A 152 -0.99 8.75 -0.49
N PHE A 153 -2.17 9.24 -0.91
CA PHE A 153 -3.12 8.43 -1.68
C PHE A 153 -2.63 8.15 -3.10
N ILE A 154 -1.96 9.09 -3.78
CA ILE A 154 -1.37 8.81 -5.10
C ILE A 154 -0.29 7.73 -4.98
N LYS A 155 0.53 7.75 -3.92
CA LYS A 155 1.52 6.70 -3.63
C LYS A 155 0.87 5.35 -3.40
N LEU A 156 -0.19 5.30 -2.60
CA LEU A 156 -0.94 4.07 -2.36
C LEU A 156 -1.52 3.51 -3.67
N VAL A 157 -2.19 4.35 -4.46
CA VAL A 157 -2.79 3.92 -5.73
C VAL A 157 -1.71 3.47 -6.72
N ASP A 158 -0.55 4.14 -6.78
CA ASP A 158 0.58 3.71 -7.62
C ASP A 158 1.16 2.35 -7.17
N SER A 159 1.22 2.08 -5.86
CA SER A 159 1.61 0.78 -5.32
C SER A 159 0.64 -0.32 -5.73
N LEU A 160 -0.67 -0.09 -5.56
CA LEU A 160 -1.73 -1.04 -5.96
C LEU A 160 -1.88 -1.15 -7.50
N ALA A 161 -1.39 -0.16 -8.24
CA ALA A 161 -1.40 -0.11 -9.70
C ALA A 161 -0.03 -0.42 -10.31
N SER A 162 0.93 -0.99 -9.56
CA SER A 162 2.27 -1.25 -10.08
C SER A 162 2.31 -2.51 -10.96
N PRO A 163 2.92 -2.46 -12.16
CA PRO A 163 2.88 -3.54 -13.16
C PRO A 163 3.64 -4.75 -12.68
N HIS A 164 3.11 -5.92 -13.00
CA HIS A 164 3.69 -7.17 -12.57
C HIS A 164 4.47 -7.86 -13.70
N ASP A 165 4.25 -7.46 -14.97
CA ASP A 165 5.20 -7.66 -16.07
C ASP A 165 5.25 -6.51 -17.12
N GLU A 166 6.25 -6.52 -18.02
CA GLU A 166 6.45 -5.51 -19.07
C GLU A 166 5.37 -5.51 -20.18
N THR A 167 4.55 -6.56 -20.25
CA THR A 167 3.49 -6.78 -21.24
C THR A 167 2.09 -6.44 -20.72
N GLU A 168 1.83 -6.58 -19.43
CA GLU A 168 0.61 -6.20 -18.72
C GLU A 168 0.34 -4.70 -18.78
N PHE A 169 1.39 -3.89 -18.87
CA PHE A 169 1.24 -2.44 -19.06
C PHE A 169 0.52 -2.11 -20.39
N LYS A 170 0.58 -3.03 -21.36
CA LYS A 170 0.08 -2.84 -22.72
C LYS A 170 -1.35 -3.34 -22.90
N ASP A 171 -1.90 -4.08 -21.92
CA ASP A 171 -3.30 -4.50 -21.88
C ASP A 171 -4.22 -3.36 -21.39
N PHE A 172 -4.05 -2.17 -21.99
CA PHE A 172 -4.99 -1.03 -22.06
C PHE A 172 -5.58 -0.38 -20.78
N SER A 173 -5.53 -0.94 -19.56
CA SER A 173 -6.72 -0.83 -18.70
C SER A 173 -6.54 -0.77 -17.17
N ARG A 174 -5.48 -0.15 -16.62
CA ARG A 174 -5.45 0.25 -15.17
C ARG A 174 -6.42 1.38 -14.79
N SER A 175 -7.56 1.39 -15.47
CA SER A 175 -8.60 2.38 -15.61
C SER A 175 -8.09 3.65 -16.30
N GLN A 176 -8.69 3.98 -17.45
CA GLN A 176 -8.65 5.33 -18.00
C GLN A 176 -8.95 6.36 -16.89
N LYS A 177 -9.80 6.00 -15.92
CA LYS A 177 -10.08 6.76 -14.70
C LYS A 177 -8.80 7.11 -13.90
N TRP A 178 -7.87 6.17 -13.70
CA TRP A 178 -6.61 6.43 -13.00
C TRP A 178 -5.73 7.39 -13.78
N ILE A 179 -5.57 7.17 -15.08
CA ILE A 179 -4.78 8.04 -15.96
C ILE A 179 -5.37 9.44 -15.97
N ASP A 180 -6.70 9.57 -16.15
CA ASP A 180 -7.41 10.85 -16.11
C ASP A 180 -7.19 11.56 -14.77
N GLN A 181 -7.25 10.82 -13.67
CA GLN A 181 -7.01 11.36 -12.35
C GLN A 181 -5.55 11.84 -12.20
N LEU A 182 -4.57 11.05 -12.63
CA LEU A 182 -3.16 11.45 -12.64
C LEU A 182 -2.93 12.70 -13.48
N VAL A 183 -3.55 12.80 -14.67
CA VAL A 183 -3.46 13.98 -15.54
C VAL A 183 -4.10 15.20 -14.86
N PHE A 184 -5.22 15.01 -14.18
CA PHE A 184 -5.86 16.06 -13.40
C PHE A 184 -4.93 16.58 -12.29
N PHE A 185 -4.30 15.70 -11.51
CA PHE A 185 -3.35 16.09 -10.46
C PHE A 185 -2.06 16.68 -11.01
N ALA A 186 -1.51 16.13 -12.10
CA ALA A 186 -0.33 16.63 -12.80
C ALA A 186 -0.48 18.07 -13.31
N ASN A 187 -1.71 18.50 -13.56
CA ASN A 187 -2.03 19.83 -14.06
C ASN A 187 -2.53 20.80 -12.98
N ASN A 188 -3.28 20.30 -11.99
CA ASN A 188 -4.02 21.16 -11.06
C ASN A 188 -3.55 21.03 -9.60
N GLY A 189 -2.71 20.04 -9.28
CA GLY A 189 -2.25 19.80 -7.92
C GLY A 189 -1.27 20.84 -7.36
N PRO A 190 -1.00 20.78 -6.05
CA PRO A 190 0.19 21.37 -5.44
C PRO A 190 1.47 20.85 -6.10
N LEU A 191 2.59 21.57 -5.92
CA LEU A 191 3.81 21.28 -6.67
C LEU A 191 4.33 19.85 -6.45
N LYS A 192 4.38 19.35 -5.20
CA LYS A 192 4.87 17.98 -4.95
C LYS A 192 3.96 16.94 -5.59
N VAL A 193 2.65 17.12 -5.46
CA VAL A 193 1.62 16.25 -6.06
C VAL A 193 1.70 16.25 -7.58
N LYS A 194 1.85 17.43 -8.22
CA LYS A 194 2.05 17.55 -9.67
C LYS A 194 3.27 16.77 -10.13
N LEU A 195 4.39 16.97 -9.43
CA LEU A 195 5.65 16.35 -9.80
C LEU A 195 5.58 14.83 -9.66
N TYR A 196 4.97 14.32 -8.60
CA TYR A 196 4.81 12.88 -8.39
C TYR A 196 3.85 12.26 -9.41
N ALA A 197 2.70 12.89 -9.68
CA ALA A 197 1.76 12.42 -10.70
C ALA A 197 2.39 12.36 -12.11
N ARG A 198 3.18 13.38 -12.48
CA ARG A 198 3.94 13.37 -13.74
C ARG A 198 4.99 12.27 -13.79
N LYS A 199 5.73 12.05 -12.69
CA LYS A 199 6.71 10.96 -12.55
C LYS A 199 6.07 9.59 -12.84
N ILE A 200 4.86 9.34 -12.31
CA ILE A 200 4.13 8.08 -12.57
C ILE A 200 3.78 7.95 -14.06
N ILE A 201 3.18 8.98 -14.66
CA ILE A 201 2.79 8.96 -16.08
C ILE A 201 4.02 8.73 -16.98
N GLU A 202 5.13 9.41 -16.71
CA GLU A 202 6.40 9.29 -17.44
C GLU A 202 7.04 7.91 -17.27
N LYS A 203 7.11 7.38 -16.04
CA LYS A 203 7.63 6.03 -15.71
C LYS A 203 6.87 4.96 -16.49
N ASN A 204 5.58 5.16 -16.69
CA ASN A 204 4.67 4.24 -17.35
C ASN A 204 4.63 4.41 -18.89
N GLY A 205 5.47 5.28 -19.44
CA GLY A 205 5.63 5.43 -20.89
C GLY A 205 4.53 6.22 -21.60
N TYR A 206 3.59 6.82 -20.87
CA TYR A 206 2.53 7.63 -21.45
C TYR A 206 3.06 8.98 -21.94
N LYS A 207 2.76 9.32 -23.20
CA LYS A 207 3.12 10.60 -23.80
C LYS A 207 1.95 11.58 -23.67
N ILE A 208 1.89 12.28 -22.54
CA ILE A 208 0.85 13.27 -22.25
C ILE A 208 1.47 14.67 -22.19
N GLU A 209 0.86 15.63 -22.88
CA GLU A 209 1.26 17.03 -22.78
C GLU A 209 0.69 17.65 -21.49
N PHE A 210 1.58 18.17 -20.63
CA PHE A 210 1.20 18.80 -19.38
C PHE A 210 1.24 20.33 -19.47
N LYS A 211 0.39 20.99 -18.68
CA LYS A 211 0.48 22.43 -18.47
C LYS A 211 1.88 22.80 -17.95
N PRO A 212 2.51 23.87 -18.42
CA PRO A 212 3.81 24.31 -17.91
C PRO A 212 3.70 24.70 -16.44
N PHE A 213 4.76 24.45 -15.67
CA PHE A 213 4.88 24.99 -14.31
C PHE A 213 4.91 26.52 -14.34
N SER A 214 4.25 27.15 -13.37
CA SER A 214 4.40 28.59 -13.11
C SER A 214 5.85 28.93 -12.74
N LEU A 215 6.19 30.22 -12.81
CA LEU A 215 7.54 30.70 -12.47
C LEU A 215 7.95 30.29 -11.04
N MET A 216 7.06 30.46 -10.07
CA MET A 216 7.33 30.10 -8.67
C MET A 216 7.50 28.59 -8.49
N GLU A 217 6.72 27.79 -9.21
CA GLU A 217 6.88 26.33 -9.19
C GLU A 217 8.23 25.90 -9.78
N LYS A 218 8.68 26.53 -10.86
CA LYS A 218 10.01 26.27 -11.45
C LYS A 218 11.14 26.59 -10.47
N ILE A 219 11.02 27.66 -9.69
CA ILE A 219 11.99 28.02 -8.65
C ILE A 219 11.97 26.98 -7.52
N LYS A 220 10.78 26.69 -6.98
CA LYS A 220 10.60 25.74 -5.86
C LYS A 220 11.04 24.31 -6.23
N LYS A 221 10.84 23.89 -7.48
CA LYS A 221 11.22 22.55 -7.97
C LYS A 221 12.70 22.22 -7.67
N LYS A 222 13.60 23.21 -7.68
CA LYS A 222 15.03 23.00 -7.39
C LYS A 222 15.33 22.51 -5.97
N PHE A 223 14.38 22.69 -5.05
CA PHE A 223 14.54 22.38 -3.62
C PHE A 223 13.70 21.19 -3.17
N ILE A 224 12.92 20.58 -4.07
CA ILE A 224 12.04 19.45 -3.76
C ILE A 224 12.73 18.16 -4.21
N LYS A 225 12.95 17.24 -3.27
CA LYS A 225 13.27 15.84 -3.59
C LYS A 225 11.98 15.04 -3.72
N ILE A 226 11.89 14.27 -4.79
CA ILE A 226 10.79 13.34 -5.05
C ILE A 226 11.37 11.95 -4.88
N TYR A 227 11.15 11.37 -3.71
CA TYR A 227 11.40 9.95 -3.45
C TYR A 227 10.20 9.16 -3.98
#